data_AF-A0A8R2JTX3-F1
#
_entry.id   AF-A0A8R2JTX3-F1
#
_cell.length_a   1.000
_cell.length_b   1.000
_cell.length_c   1.000
_cell.angle_alpha   90.00
_cell.angle_beta   90.00
_cell.angle_gamma   90.00
#
_symmetry.space_group_name_H-M   'P 1'
#
loop_
_entity.id
_entity.type
_entity.pdbx_description
1 polymer ?
#
loop_
_entity_poly.entity_id
_entity_poly.type
_entity_poly.pdbx_seq_one_letter_code
_entity_poly.pdbx_strand_id
1 'polypeptide(L)'
;MRALRKLTTQKIVTEDTTLFMGLVGDLFITLDVPRTRELEFENQIRQAMVDLKLQHKNNFILKVLTLEINERIALTQTMRLPFDIPNLRSTTPGSVFQAGVLYLNHTDPYVTSWIGTSDNATEKAALLVLLNKYVPICLEVLKTKFKIVTPISEIMHKQMLCTLLDCLSTPINNCPPETARDVYGTYFVFACLWAFGSAIFPDQLIDWRVEFSKWWLSGFKTITISSSGSVLNYFIDPERKQFIP
;
A
#
# COMPACT_ATOMS: atom_id res chain seq x y z
N MET A 1 7.78 27.68 19.35
CA MET A 1 6.74 27.02 18.52
C MET A 1 7.27 26.21 17.34
N ARG A 2 8.14 26.76 16.47
CA ARG A 2 8.64 26.04 15.28
C ARG A 2 9.37 24.73 15.60
N ALA A 3 10.33 24.75 16.53
CA ALA A 3 11.05 23.55 16.95
C ALA A 3 10.14 22.53 17.65
N LEU A 4 9.20 23.03 18.46
CA LEU A 4 8.22 22.22 19.17
C LEU A 4 7.33 21.48 18.17
N ARG A 5 6.63 22.18 17.26
CA ARG A 5 5.83 21.56 16.17
C ARG A 5 6.66 20.58 15.33
N LYS A 6 7.88 20.95 14.89
CA LYS A 6 8.70 20.10 14.02
C LYS A 6 9.13 18.78 14.69
N LEU A 7 9.40 18.81 16.00
CA LEU A 7 9.86 17.63 16.76
C LEU A 7 8.70 16.78 17.29
N THR A 8 7.53 17.35 17.57
CA THR A 8 6.37 16.58 18.07
C THR A 8 5.44 16.09 16.97
N THR A 9 5.22 16.84 15.88
CA THR A 9 4.33 16.38 14.79
C THR A 9 4.79 15.08 14.15
N GLN A 10 6.11 14.78 14.16
CA GLN A 10 6.66 13.53 13.64
C GLN A 10 6.51 12.32 14.59
N LYS A 11 6.13 12.59 15.85
CA LYS A 11 5.99 11.60 16.93
C LYS A 11 4.54 11.32 17.32
N ILE A 12 3.61 12.14 16.83
CA ILE A 12 2.19 12.07 17.15
C ILE A 12 1.49 11.32 16.02
N VAL A 13 0.53 10.46 16.37
CA VAL A 13 -0.31 9.73 15.42
C VAL A 13 -1.18 10.73 14.64
N THR A 14 -1.48 10.45 13.38
CA THR A 14 -2.26 11.36 12.52
C THR A 14 -3.58 11.81 13.15
N GLU A 15 -4.24 10.90 13.86
CA GLU A 15 -5.52 11.13 14.54
C GLU A 15 -5.41 12.18 15.65
N ASP A 16 -4.28 12.19 16.37
CA ASP A 16 -4.00 13.11 17.47
C ASP A 16 -3.37 14.43 16.99
N THR A 17 -3.06 14.54 15.69
CA THR A 17 -2.35 15.71 15.15
C THR A 17 -3.26 16.94 15.14
N THR A 18 -4.55 16.75 14.87
CA THR A 18 -5.58 17.80 14.91
C THR A 18 -5.77 18.32 16.34
N LEU A 19 -5.82 17.41 17.31
CA LEU A 19 -6.01 17.73 18.73
C LEU A 19 -4.77 18.45 19.29
N PHE A 20 -3.57 18.00 18.94
CA PHE A 20 -2.32 18.67 19.28
C PHE A 20 -2.24 20.08 18.67
N MET A 21 -2.61 20.25 17.40
CA MET A 21 -2.60 21.56 16.74
C MET A 21 -3.68 22.49 17.29
N GLY A 22 -4.82 21.96 17.74
CA GLY A 22 -5.88 22.69 18.46
C GLY A 22 -5.37 23.24 19.80
N LEU A 23 -4.80 22.38 20.65
CA LEU A 23 -4.20 22.79 21.93
C LEU A 23 -3.07 23.80 21.75
N VAL A 24 -2.27 23.64 20.70
CA VAL A 24 -1.21 24.58 20.33
C VAL A 24 -1.78 25.93 19.87
N GLY A 25 -2.92 25.94 19.17
CA GLY A 25 -3.65 27.16 18.80
C GLY A 25 -4.20 27.90 20.02
N ASP A 26 -4.74 27.16 20.99
CA ASP A 26 -5.31 27.72 22.23
C ASP A 26 -4.22 28.30 23.15
N LEU A 27 -3.07 27.64 23.27
CA LEU A 27 -1.95 28.14 24.08
C LEU A 27 -1.16 29.29 23.43
N PHE A 28 -1.17 29.40 22.10
CA PHE A 28 -0.29 30.31 21.35
C PHE A 28 -1.05 31.06 20.25
N ILE A 29 -2.00 31.89 20.67
CA ILE A 29 -3.06 32.54 19.88
C ILE A 29 -2.51 33.49 18.76
N THR A 30 -1.32 34.08 18.91
CA THR A 30 -0.78 35.10 17.99
C THR A 30 0.56 34.76 17.33
N LEU A 31 1.06 33.53 17.49
CA LEU A 31 2.39 33.12 17.02
C LEU A 31 2.30 32.15 15.84
N ASP A 32 1.95 32.67 14.66
CA ASP A 32 2.02 31.88 13.43
C ASP A 32 3.44 31.96 12.85
N VAL A 33 4.25 30.94 13.15
CA VAL A 33 5.65 30.89 12.72
C VAL A 33 5.74 30.11 11.40
N PRO A 34 6.03 30.77 10.26
CA PRO A 34 6.11 30.10 8.97
C PRO A 34 7.24 29.05 8.95
N ARG A 35 7.14 28.03 8.10
CA ARG A 35 8.17 26.98 7.98
C ARG A 35 9.44 27.56 7.34
N THR A 36 10.59 27.50 8.01
CA THR A 36 11.89 27.75 7.35
C THR A 36 12.21 26.58 6.43
N ARG A 37 12.51 26.88 5.16
CA ARG A 37 12.93 25.91 4.16
C ARG A 37 14.33 26.29 3.70
N GLU A 38 15.23 25.32 3.70
CA GLU A 38 16.58 25.50 3.16
C GLU A 38 16.57 24.91 1.75
N LEU A 39 16.27 25.78 0.77
CA LEU A 39 15.87 25.40 -0.58
C LEU A 39 16.97 24.67 -1.36
N GLU A 40 18.23 25.08 -1.20
CA GLU A 40 19.37 24.43 -1.86
C GLU A 40 19.57 22.99 -1.37
N PHE A 41 19.47 22.76 -0.06
CA PHE A 41 19.64 21.44 0.54
C PHE A 41 18.46 20.50 0.24
N GLU A 42 17.22 21.01 0.26
CA GLU A 42 16.04 20.24 -0.16
C GLU A 42 16.13 19.84 -1.64
N ASN A 43 16.67 20.69 -2.51
CA ASN A 43 16.83 20.41 -3.94
C ASN A 43 17.90 19.35 -4.21
N GLN A 44 19.04 19.39 -3.51
CA GLN A 44 20.09 18.37 -3.67
C GLN A 44 19.64 16.98 -3.24
N ILE A 45 18.86 16.89 -2.14
CA ILE A 45 18.30 15.61 -1.68
C ILE A 45 17.26 15.10 -2.66
N ARG A 46 16.43 15.97 -3.26
CA ARG A 46 15.49 15.57 -4.30
C ARG A 46 16.20 15.02 -5.53
N GLN A 47 17.27 15.66 -5.97
CA GLN A 47 18.04 15.22 -7.14
C GLN A 47 18.64 13.83 -6.89
N ALA A 48 19.31 13.63 -5.75
CA ALA A 48 19.90 12.35 -5.38
C ALA A 48 18.86 11.22 -5.25
N MET A 49 17.64 11.54 -4.79
CA MET A 49 16.56 10.56 -4.68
C MET A 49 15.91 10.23 -6.03
N VAL A 50 15.85 11.18 -6.97
CA VAL A 50 15.43 10.93 -8.37
C VAL A 50 16.44 10.03 -9.08
N ASP A 51 17.73 10.27 -8.88
CA ASP A 51 18.81 9.47 -9.48
C ASP A 51 18.78 8.01 -8.96
N LEU A 52 18.41 7.83 -7.69
CA LEU A 52 18.22 6.52 -7.06
C LEU A 52 16.83 5.91 -7.28
N LYS A 53 15.94 6.58 -8.04
CA LYS A 53 14.53 6.18 -8.27
C LYS A 53 13.72 5.98 -6.98
N LEU A 54 14.00 6.75 -5.93
CA LEU A 54 13.35 6.68 -4.61
C LEU A 54 12.48 7.92 -4.33
N GLN A 55 11.47 7.79 -3.47
CA GLN A 55 10.59 8.90 -3.06
C GLN A 55 11.19 9.71 -1.91
N HIS A 56 11.16 11.05 -2.01
CA HIS A 56 11.77 11.93 -1.01
C HIS A 56 10.89 12.23 0.22
N LYS A 57 11.36 11.90 1.42
CA LYS A 57 10.72 12.27 2.71
C LYS A 57 11.70 12.95 3.66
N ASN A 58 11.26 14.05 4.29
CA ASN A 58 12.06 15.04 5.05
C ASN A 58 12.73 14.54 6.36
N ASN A 59 12.71 13.23 6.60
CA ASN A 59 12.84 12.63 7.92
C ASN A 59 14.18 11.90 8.11
N PHE A 60 14.86 11.58 7.02
CA PHE A 60 16.05 10.71 6.98
C PHE A 60 17.36 11.30 7.55
N ILE A 61 17.35 12.55 7.99
CA ILE A 61 18.55 13.38 8.10
C ILE A 61 19.00 13.55 9.56
N LEU A 62 18.91 12.61 10.51
CA LEU A 62 19.61 12.81 11.81
C LEU A 62 19.94 11.49 12.54
N LYS A 63 21.26 11.23 12.75
CA LYS A 63 21.93 10.46 13.84
C LYS A 63 22.59 9.10 13.50
N VAL A 64 23.71 8.80 14.20
CA VAL A 64 24.44 7.51 14.32
C VAL A 64 24.99 7.33 15.77
N LEU A 65 25.40 6.10 16.12
CA LEU A 65 25.84 5.50 17.40
C LEU A 65 27.34 5.04 17.43
N THR A 66 27.80 4.56 18.61
CA THR A 66 29.17 4.07 18.95
C THR A 66 29.31 2.53 19.04
N LEU A 67 30.56 2.00 18.91
CA LEU A 67 30.99 0.57 18.88
C LEU A 67 31.59 0.03 20.21
N GLU A 68 31.69 -1.31 20.36
CA GLU A 68 32.05 -2.08 21.57
C GLU A 68 33.56 -2.31 21.84
N ILE A 69 34.46 -1.85 20.97
CA ILE A 69 35.89 -1.75 21.29
C ILE A 69 36.09 -0.39 21.93
N ASN A 70 36.88 -0.26 23.00
CA ASN A 70 37.16 1.01 23.69
C ASN A 70 37.80 2.12 22.80
N GLU A 71 37.82 1.95 21.49
CA GLU A 71 38.09 2.98 20.50
C GLU A 71 36.84 3.82 20.22
N ARG A 72 36.93 5.11 20.53
CA ARG A 72 35.87 6.08 20.24
C ARG A 72 36.02 6.58 18.81
N ILE A 73 35.24 6.02 17.88
CA ILE A 73 35.08 6.59 16.55
C ILE A 73 34.01 7.69 16.63
N ALA A 74 34.43 8.95 16.51
CA ALA A 74 33.50 10.06 16.43
C ALA A 74 32.78 10.04 15.07
N LEU A 75 31.47 10.18 15.10
CA LEU A 75 30.67 10.27 13.87
C LEU A 75 30.76 11.67 13.30
N THR A 76 31.05 11.76 12.01
CA THR A 76 31.01 13.03 11.29
C THR A 76 29.57 13.52 11.16
N GLN A 77 29.38 14.85 11.12
CA GLN A 77 28.07 15.49 11.13
C GLN A 77 27.16 15.07 9.95
N THR A 78 27.75 14.52 8.89
CA THR A 78 27.09 14.02 7.68
C THR A 78 26.54 12.59 7.80
N MET A 79 27.01 11.79 8.76
CA MET A 79 26.57 10.40 8.92
C MET A 79 25.12 10.31 9.43
N ARG A 80 24.34 9.42 8.80
CA ARG A 80 22.93 9.09 9.11
C ARG A 80 22.77 7.57 9.14
N LEU A 81 22.09 7.04 10.16
CA LEU A 81 21.79 5.62 10.32
C LEU A 81 20.28 5.44 10.43
N PRO A 82 19.58 5.23 9.31
CA PRO A 82 18.17 4.88 9.34
C PRO A 82 17.99 3.41 9.75
N PHE A 83 16.99 3.15 10.59
CA PHE A 83 16.50 1.80 10.87
C PHE A 83 15.06 1.69 10.37
N ASP A 84 14.75 0.61 9.65
CA ASP A 84 13.38 0.25 9.30
C ASP A 84 12.92 -0.83 10.28
N ILE A 85 12.03 -0.46 11.21
CA ILE A 85 11.57 -1.33 12.29
C ILE A 85 10.04 -1.40 12.21
N PRO A 86 9.44 -2.58 12.01
CA PRO A 86 7.99 -2.71 11.82
C PRO A 86 7.21 -2.50 13.12
N ASN A 87 7.81 -2.80 14.28
CA ASN A 87 7.20 -2.57 15.58
C ASN A 87 8.25 -2.35 16.68
N LEU A 88 7.90 -1.54 17.68
CA LEU A 88 8.76 -1.23 18.84
C LEU A 88 8.36 -2.04 20.08
N ARG A 89 7.69 -3.18 19.92
CA ARG A 89 7.12 -3.96 21.05
C ARG A 89 8.17 -4.45 22.04
N SER A 90 9.38 -4.72 21.55
CA SER A 90 10.51 -5.21 22.35
C SER A 90 11.45 -4.09 22.81
N THR A 91 11.14 -2.82 22.53
CA THR A 91 12.04 -1.69 22.80
C THR A 91 11.61 -0.94 24.06
N THR A 92 12.56 -0.63 24.94
CA THR A 92 12.25 0.22 26.11
C THR A 92 11.98 1.67 25.68
N PRO A 93 11.06 2.40 26.33
CA PRO A 93 10.80 3.81 26.02
C PRO A 93 12.07 4.67 26.03
N GLY A 94 12.99 4.40 26.97
CA GLY A 94 14.27 5.11 27.09
C GLY A 94 15.14 5.04 25.84
N SER A 95 15.20 3.89 25.17
CA SER A 95 15.93 3.71 23.91
C SER A 95 15.27 4.45 22.75
N VAL A 96 13.93 4.46 22.69
CA VAL A 96 13.14 5.16 21.67
C VAL A 96 13.30 6.68 21.77
N PHE A 97 13.46 7.23 22.97
CA PHE A 97 13.68 8.67 23.18
C PHE A 97 15.05 9.18 22.70
N GLN A 98 16.07 8.32 22.67
CA GLN A 98 17.41 8.69 22.21
C GLN A 98 17.50 8.75 20.67
N ALA A 99 16.69 7.96 19.98
CA ALA A 99 16.54 7.96 18.53
C ALA A 99 15.48 8.98 18.04
N GLY A 100 15.63 9.43 16.80
CA GLY A 100 14.55 10.13 16.10
C GLY A 100 13.58 9.09 15.54
N VAL A 101 12.40 8.93 16.14
CA VAL A 101 11.38 8.01 15.62
C VAL A 101 10.40 8.75 14.75
N LEU A 102 10.13 8.16 13.59
CA LEU A 102 9.35 8.74 12.52
C LEU A 102 8.27 7.73 12.17
N TYR A 103 7.05 8.01 12.64
CA TYR A 103 5.92 7.16 12.30
C TYR A 103 5.52 7.41 10.85
N LEU A 104 5.58 6.36 10.05
CA LEU A 104 5.09 6.37 8.68
C LEU A 104 3.65 5.89 8.69
N ASN A 105 2.74 6.75 8.25
CA ASN A 105 1.36 6.35 8.07
C ASN A 105 1.22 5.36 6.91
N HIS A 106 0.35 4.37 7.11
CA HIS A 106 -0.07 3.39 6.10
C HIS A 106 -1.04 4.00 5.06
N THR A 107 -0.73 5.19 4.54
CA THR A 107 -1.32 5.58 3.26
C THR A 107 -0.60 4.77 2.22
N ASP A 108 -1.30 3.91 1.49
CA ASP A 108 -0.71 3.02 0.48
C ASP A 108 -0.71 3.69 -0.91
N PRO A 109 0.34 4.43 -1.31
CA PRO A 109 0.43 5.04 -2.65
C PRO A 109 0.74 4.01 -3.74
N TYR A 110 0.86 2.72 -3.40
CA TYR A 110 1.32 1.70 -4.34
C TYR A 110 0.40 1.60 -5.55
N VAL A 111 -0.91 1.47 -5.31
CA VAL A 111 -1.90 1.33 -6.38
C VAL A 111 -1.98 2.59 -7.25
N THR A 112 -1.91 3.77 -6.63
CA THR A 112 -1.93 5.05 -7.38
C THR A 112 -0.66 5.24 -8.20
N SER A 113 0.50 4.81 -7.69
CA SER A 113 1.78 4.84 -8.41
C SER A 113 1.79 3.86 -9.58
N TRP A 114 1.22 2.67 -9.41
CA TRP A 114 1.12 1.65 -10.47
C TRP A 114 0.19 2.09 -11.60
N ILE A 115 -0.95 2.70 -11.28
CA ILE A 115 -1.81 3.31 -12.32
C ILE A 115 -1.08 4.47 -13.03
N GLY A 116 -0.16 5.11 -12.32
CA GLY A 116 0.72 6.14 -12.89
C GLY A 116 1.61 5.63 -14.03
N THR A 117 2.02 4.36 -14.02
CA THR A 117 2.99 3.81 -14.99
C THR A 117 2.40 3.44 -16.35
N SER A 118 1.09 3.24 -16.48
CA SER A 118 0.46 2.98 -17.79
C SER A 118 0.44 4.26 -18.65
N ASP A 119 0.38 4.16 -19.97
CA ASP A 119 0.27 5.35 -20.85
C ASP A 119 -1.19 5.64 -21.29
N ASN A 120 -2.06 4.62 -21.27
CA ASN A 120 -3.43 4.71 -21.76
C ASN A 120 -4.40 5.37 -20.75
N ALA A 121 -4.84 6.59 -21.03
CA ALA A 121 -5.76 7.33 -20.15
C ALA A 121 -7.13 6.64 -19.94
N THR A 122 -7.67 5.97 -20.96
CA THR A 122 -8.95 5.26 -20.91
C THR A 122 -8.89 4.02 -20.01
N GLU A 123 -7.79 3.28 -20.09
CA GLU A 123 -7.48 2.12 -19.25
C GLU A 123 -7.32 2.52 -17.79
N LYS A 124 -6.56 3.59 -17.51
CA LYS A 124 -6.38 4.14 -16.15
C LYS A 124 -7.72 4.48 -15.50
N ALA A 125 -8.60 5.16 -16.23
CA ALA A 125 -9.90 5.55 -15.71
C ALA A 125 -10.79 4.32 -15.41
N ALA A 126 -10.79 3.32 -16.30
CA ALA A 126 -11.53 2.07 -16.08
C ALA A 126 -10.99 1.28 -14.87
N LEU A 127 -9.67 1.11 -14.77
CA LEU A 127 -9.02 0.41 -13.66
C LEU A 127 -9.25 1.12 -12.32
N LEU A 128 -9.19 2.45 -12.28
CA LEU A 128 -9.47 3.22 -11.06
C LEU A 128 -10.89 2.97 -10.54
N VAL A 129 -11.88 2.95 -11.42
CA VAL A 129 -13.28 2.68 -11.04
C VAL A 129 -13.43 1.26 -10.49
N LEU A 130 -12.81 0.27 -11.14
CA LEU A 130 -12.87 -1.13 -10.71
C LEU A 130 -12.13 -1.35 -9.38
N LEU A 131 -10.94 -0.78 -9.21
CA LEU A 131 -10.15 -0.88 -7.99
C LEU A 131 -10.89 -0.28 -6.79
N ASN A 132 -11.45 0.92 -6.94
CA ASN A 132 -12.21 1.57 -5.86
C ASN A 132 -13.49 0.81 -5.50
N LYS A 133 -14.10 0.11 -6.46
CA LYS A 133 -15.31 -0.68 -6.23
C LYS A 133 -15.03 -2.02 -5.56
N TYR A 134 -14.02 -2.77 -6.02
CA TYR A 134 -13.81 -4.16 -5.60
C TYR A 134 -12.84 -4.30 -4.43
N VAL A 135 -11.71 -3.57 -4.43
CA VAL A 135 -10.60 -3.79 -3.48
C VAL A 135 -11.00 -3.54 -2.03
N PRO A 136 -11.69 -2.43 -1.66
CA PRO A 136 -12.08 -2.19 -0.27
C PRO A 136 -13.00 -3.28 0.29
N ILE A 137 -13.98 -3.72 -0.50
CA ILE A 137 -14.93 -4.77 -0.12
C ILE A 137 -14.21 -6.10 0.11
N CYS A 138 -13.29 -6.47 -0.80
CA CYS A 138 -12.54 -7.72 -0.67
C CYS A 138 -11.64 -7.72 0.58
N LEU A 139 -10.96 -6.61 0.85
CA LEU A 139 -10.09 -6.48 2.04
C LEU A 139 -10.87 -6.55 3.36
N GLU A 140 -12.04 -5.91 3.43
CA GLU A 140 -12.89 -5.95 4.63
C GLU A 140 -13.40 -7.37 4.91
N VAL A 141 -13.85 -8.05 3.86
CA VAL A 141 -14.40 -9.39 3.96
C VAL A 141 -13.33 -10.43 4.32
N LEU A 142 -12.13 -10.33 3.78
CA LEU A 142 -11.01 -11.20 4.16
C LEU A 142 -10.61 -11.04 5.64
N LYS A 143 -10.70 -9.83 6.19
CA LYS A 143 -10.39 -9.59 7.61
C LYS A 143 -11.46 -10.14 8.55
N THR A 144 -12.72 -10.14 8.13
CA THR A 144 -13.86 -10.35 9.03
C THR A 144 -14.53 -11.70 8.88
N LYS A 145 -14.59 -12.27 7.66
CA LYS A 145 -15.41 -13.45 7.35
C LYS A 145 -14.61 -14.70 7.02
N PHE A 146 -13.46 -14.56 6.36
CA PHE A 146 -12.70 -15.71 5.85
C PHE A 146 -11.45 -15.98 6.68
N LYS A 147 -11.06 -17.26 6.77
CA LYS A 147 -9.77 -17.67 7.31
C LYS A 147 -8.79 -17.92 6.17
N ILE A 148 -7.59 -17.37 6.32
CA ILE A 148 -6.46 -17.57 5.41
C ILE A 148 -5.38 -18.40 6.11
N VAL A 149 -4.61 -19.19 5.35
CA VAL A 149 -3.58 -20.10 5.91
C VAL A 149 -2.54 -19.33 6.70
N THR A 150 -2.04 -18.26 6.08
CA THR A 150 -1.03 -17.38 6.65
C THR A 150 -1.59 -15.96 6.66
N PRO A 151 -1.33 -15.17 7.72
CA PRO A 151 -1.73 -13.78 7.76
C PRO A 151 -0.96 -12.99 6.69
N ILE A 152 -1.67 -12.48 5.69
CA ILE A 152 -1.12 -11.68 4.60
C ILE A 152 -1.48 -10.21 4.84
N SER A 153 -0.51 -9.31 4.67
CA SER A 153 -0.74 -7.87 4.78
C SER A 153 -1.56 -7.34 3.60
N GLU A 154 -2.38 -6.31 3.82
CA GLU A 154 -3.24 -5.72 2.79
C GLU A 154 -2.47 -5.27 1.54
N ILE A 155 -1.26 -4.72 1.74
CA ILE A 155 -0.41 -4.27 0.66
C ILE A 155 0.02 -5.43 -0.26
N MET A 156 0.21 -6.64 0.30
CA MET A 156 0.60 -7.81 -0.47
C MET A 156 -0.53 -8.27 -1.39
N HIS A 157 -1.79 -8.20 -0.93
CA HIS A 157 -2.94 -8.48 -1.80
C HIS A 157 -3.07 -7.46 -2.94
N LYS A 158 -2.87 -6.17 -2.64
CA LYS A 158 -2.88 -5.10 -3.66
C LYS A 158 -1.73 -5.30 -4.68
N GLN A 159 -0.55 -5.68 -4.21
CA GLN A 159 0.61 -6.00 -5.05
C GLN A 159 0.33 -7.21 -5.95
N MET A 160 -0.19 -8.30 -5.38
CA MET A 160 -0.56 -9.50 -6.15
C MET A 160 -1.59 -9.18 -7.24
N LEU A 161 -2.57 -8.33 -6.95
CA LEU A 161 -3.55 -7.89 -7.95
C LEU A 161 -2.86 -7.13 -9.10
N CYS A 162 -1.99 -6.17 -8.79
CA CYS A 162 -1.31 -5.36 -9.80
C CYS A 162 -0.37 -6.22 -10.66
N THR A 163 0.40 -7.14 -10.06
CA THR A 163 1.30 -8.03 -10.80
C THR A 163 0.54 -9.01 -11.70
N LEU A 164 -0.60 -9.55 -11.24
CA LEU A 164 -1.45 -10.39 -12.07
C LEU A 164 -2.04 -9.60 -13.25
N LEU A 165 -2.45 -8.36 -13.02
CA LEU A 165 -2.92 -7.48 -14.09
C LEU A 165 -1.82 -7.20 -15.11
N ASP A 166 -0.60 -6.89 -14.68
CA ASP A 166 0.54 -6.66 -15.58
C ASP A 166 0.82 -7.90 -16.46
N CYS A 167 0.77 -9.10 -15.87
CA CYS A 167 0.90 -10.35 -16.63
C CYS A 167 -0.22 -10.50 -17.67
N LEU A 168 -1.46 -10.18 -17.32
CA LEU A 168 -2.63 -10.29 -18.19
C LEU A 168 -2.74 -9.14 -19.21
N SER A 169 -2.05 -8.02 -19.02
CA SER A 169 -2.02 -6.91 -19.99
C SER A 169 -1.29 -7.27 -21.28
N THR A 170 -0.32 -8.20 -21.24
CA THR A 170 0.39 -8.66 -22.45
C THR A 170 -0.53 -9.33 -23.49
N PRO A 171 -1.45 -10.26 -23.15
CA PRO A 171 -2.44 -10.76 -24.10
C PRO A 171 -3.56 -9.77 -24.45
N ILE A 172 -3.88 -8.81 -23.56
CA ILE A 172 -4.90 -7.79 -23.83
C ILE A 172 -4.45 -6.81 -24.93
N ASN A 173 -3.18 -6.42 -24.95
CA ASN A 173 -2.63 -5.53 -25.99
C ASN A 173 -2.63 -6.12 -27.41
N ASN A 174 -2.76 -7.45 -27.54
CA ASN A 174 -2.92 -8.12 -28.84
C ASN A 174 -4.37 -8.15 -29.34
N CYS A 175 -5.33 -7.52 -28.63
CA CYS A 175 -6.74 -7.55 -28.97
C CYS A 175 -7.19 -6.32 -29.79
N PRO A 176 -8.20 -6.47 -30.68
CA PRO A 176 -8.75 -5.35 -31.43
C PRO A 176 -9.34 -4.26 -30.50
N PRO A 177 -9.17 -2.96 -30.84
CA PRO A 177 -9.56 -1.84 -29.98
C PRO A 177 -11.07 -1.70 -29.72
N GLU A 178 -11.92 -2.39 -30.50
CA GLU A 178 -13.39 -2.33 -30.35
C GLU A 178 -13.95 -3.29 -29.28
N THR A 179 -13.17 -4.24 -28.76
CA THR A 179 -13.65 -5.24 -27.77
C THR A 179 -13.51 -4.79 -26.30
N ALA A 180 -13.12 -3.54 -26.06
CA ALA A 180 -12.26 -3.18 -24.94
C ALA A 180 -12.87 -3.33 -23.52
N ARG A 181 -14.05 -2.77 -23.22
CA ARG A 181 -14.42 -2.50 -21.81
C ARG A 181 -14.83 -3.74 -21.00
N ASP A 182 -15.60 -4.65 -21.59
CA ASP A 182 -16.10 -5.85 -20.88
C ASP A 182 -14.98 -6.88 -20.71
N VAL A 183 -14.06 -6.97 -21.67
CA VAL A 183 -12.87 -7.82 -21.62
C VAL A 183 -11.94 -7.39 -20.49
N TYR A 184 -11.65 -6.09 -20.34
CA TYR A 184 -10.88 -5.57 -19.20
C TYR A 184 -11.53 -5.93 -17.86
N GLY A 185 -12.87 -5.84 -17.79
CA GLY A 185 -13.63 -6.26 -16.63
C GLY A 185 -13.39 -7.74 -16.28
N THR A 186 -13.48 -8.62 -17.27
CA THR A 186 -13.28 -10.08 -17.11
C THR A 186 -11.88 -10.40 -16.56
N TYR A 187 -10.83 -9.85 -17.18
CA TYR A 187 -9.45 -10.04 -16.69
C TYR A 187 -9.24 -9.47 -15.29
N PHE A 188 -9.84 -8.31 -14.99
CA PHE A 188 -9.77 -7.71 -13.67
C PHE A 188 -10.43 -8.57 -12.58
N VAL A 189 -11.61 -9.12 -12.87
CA VAL A 189 -12.30 -10.04 -11.94
C VAL A 189 -11.49 -11.30 -11.72
N PHE A 190 -10.91 -11.88 -12.76
CA PHE A 190 -10.03 -13.04 -12.62
C PHE A 190 -8.79 -12.73 -11.77
N ALA A 191 -8.11 -11.60 -12.02
CA ALA A 191 -6.98 -11.17 -11.21
C ALA A 191 -7.37 -10.95 -9.73
N CYS A 192 -8.54 -10.34 -9.48
CA CYS A 192 -9.07 -10.17 -8.12
C CYS A 192 -9.34 -11.51 -7.43
N LEU A 193 -9.98 -12.46 -8.12
CA LEU A 193 -10.28 -13.78 -7.56
C LEU A 193 -9.01 -14.49 -7.11
N TRP A 194 -7.95 -14.45 -7.90
CA TRP A 194 -6.68 -15.09 -7.53
C TRP A 194 -5.90 -14.29 -6.48
N ALA A 195 -5.91 -12.96 -6.54
CA ALA A 195 -5.23 -12.12 -5.55
C ALA A 195 -5.80 -12.26 -4.13
N PHE A 196 -7.11 -12.48 -4.00
CA PHE A 196 -7.78 -12.59 -2.70
C PHE A 196 -8.16 -14.02 -2.32
N GLY A 197 -8.42 -14.89 -3.28
CA GLY A 197 -8.87 -16.26 -3.06
C GLY A 197 -7.77 -17.30 -2.95
N SER A 198 -6.55 -17.02 -3.45
CA SER A 198 -5.44 -18.00 -3.45
C SER A 198 -4.99 -18.44 -2.05
N ALA A 199 -5.07 -17.55 -1.07
CA ALA A 199 -4.68 -17.80 0.31
C ALA A 199 -5.74 -18.52 1.15
N ILE A 200 -6.94 -18.73 0.59
CA ILE A 200 -8.05 -19.39 1.25
C ILE A 200 -7.86 -20.90 1.15
N PHE A 201 -8.11 -21.61 2.25
CA PHE A 201 -7.90 -23.04 2.35
C PHE A 201 -9.13 -23.78 2.86
N PRO A 202 -9.28 -25.06 2.51
CA PRO A 202 -10.28 -25.92 3.13
C PRO A 202 -9.86 -26.24 4.57
N ASP A 203 -10.68 -25.87 5.54
CA ASP A 203 -10.52 -26.28 6.95
C ASP A 203 -11.21 -27.65 7.17
N GLN A 204 -10.94 -28.33 8.28
CA GLN A 204 -11.49 -29.66 8.55
C GLN A 204 -13.03 -29.68 8.62
N LEU A 205 -13.64 -28.56 9.06
CA LEU A 205 -15.09 -28.43 9.25
C LEU A 205 -15.78 -27.60 8.18
N ILE A 206 -15.07 -26.65 7.57
CA ILE A 206 -15.63 -25.67 6.63
C ILE A 206 -14.67 -25.50 5.46
N ASP A 207 -15.17 -25.71 4.24
CA ASP A 207 -14.42 -25.33 3.05
C ASP A 207 -14.60 -23.84 2.76
N TRP A 208 -13.64 -23.03 3.23
CA TRP A 208 -13.66 -21.58 3.02
C TRP A 208 -13.56 -21.19 1.54
N ARG A 209 -13.04 -22.06 0.65
CA ARG A 209 -12.99 -21.79 -0.80
C ARG A 209 -14.39 -21.81 -1.41
N VAL A 210 -15.23 -22.74 -0.95
CA VAL A 210 -16.63 -22.85 -1.38
C VAL A 210 -17.44 -21.67 -0.84
N GLU A 211 -17.24 -21.30 0.42
CA GLU A 211 -17.91 -20.12 1.00
C GLU A 211 -17.47 -18.81 0.32
N PHE A 212 -16.19 -18.67 -0.02
CA PHE A 212 -15.69 -17.55 -0.83
C PHE A 212 -16.35 -17.53 -2.21
N SER A 213 -16.49 -18.70 -2.85
CA SER A 213 -17.15 -18.84 -4.15
C SER A 213 -18.61 -18.38 -4.10
N LYS A 214 -19.37 -18.81 -3.08
CA LYS A 214 -20.77 -18.38 -2.87
C LYS A 214 -20.88 -16.89 -2.59
N TRP A 215 -20.00 -16.36 -1.74
CA TRP A 215 -19.95 -14.94 -1.43
C TRP A 215 -19.65 -14.10 -2.68
N TRP A 216 -18.68 -14.52 -3.49
CA TRP A 216 -18.33 -13.80 -4.72
C TRP A 216 -19.50 -13.75 -5.70
N LEU A 217 -20.13 -14.90 -5.98
CA LEU A 217 -21.27 -15.00 -6.90
C LEU A 217 -22.51 -14.23 -6.42
N SER A 218 -22.70 -14.10 -5.11
CA SER A 218 -23.82 -13.32 -4.54
C SER A 218 -23.56 -11.82 -4.54
N GLY A 219 -22.32 -11.40 -4.23
CA GLY A 219 -21.93 -9.99 -4.12
C GLY A 219 -21.64 -9.30 -5.46
N PHE A 220 -21.01 -10.01 -6.41
CA PHE A 220 -20.56 -9.42 -7.67
C PHE A 220 -21.31 -10.02 -8.87
N LYS A 221 -22.30 -9.28 -9.37
CA LYS A 221 -23.11 -9.68 -10.54
C LYS A 221 -22.71 -9.01 -11.86
N THR A 222 -21.69 -8.15 -11.84
CA THR A 222 -21.31 -7.34 -13.01
C THR A 222 -20.72 -8.19 -14.13
N ILE A 223 -20.01 -9.28 -13.82
CA ILE A 223 -19.45 -10.21 -14.80
C ILE A 223 -19.94 -11.60 -14.46
N THR A 224 -20.59 -12.25 -15.43
CA THR A 224 -21.21 -13.55 -15.23
C THR A 224 -20.15 -14.66 -15.30
N ILE A 225 -19.95 -15.35 -14.18
CA ILE A 225 -19.19 -16.59 -14.10
C ILE A 225 -20.22 -17.71 -14.01
N SER A 226 -20.08 -18.78 -14.79
CA SER A 226 -21.00 -19.91 -14.71
C SER A 226 -20.97 -20.51 -13.30
N SER A 227 -22.13 -20.89 -12.78
CA SER A 227 -22.31 -21.37 -11.40
C SER A 227 -21.89 -22.83 -11.20
N SER A 228 -21.36 -23.51 -12.22
CA SER A 228 -20.94 -24.90 -12.15
C SER A 228 -19.57 -25.04 -11.50
N GLY A 229 -19.51 -25.11 -10.16
CA GLY A 229 -18.27 -25.37 -9.42
C GLY A 229 -17.69 -24.16 -8.70
N SER A 230 -16.46 -24.30 -8.18
CA SER A 230 -15.76 -23.19 -7.49
C SER A 230 -15.28 -22.16 -8.50
N VAL A 231 -15.39 -20.87 -8.14
CA VAL A 231 -14.95 -19.76 -8.98
C VAL A 231 -13.44 -19.83 -9.28
N LEU A 232 -12.67 -20.53 -8.44
CA LEU A 232 -11.23 -20.76 -8.60
C LEU A 232 -10.87 -21.81 -9.64
N ASN A 233 -11.82 -22.63 -10.08
CA ASN A 233 -11.57 -23.66 -11.10
C ASN A 233 -11.70 -23.12 -12.52
N TYR A 234 -12.13 -21.88 -12.69
CA TYR A 234 -12.30 -21.27 -13.99
C TYR A 234 -11.01 -20.62 -14.48
N PHE A 235 -10.73 -20.75 -15.78
CA PHE A 235 -9.69 -20.00 -16.48
C PHE A 235 -10.31 -19.13 -17.58
N ILE A 236 -9.58 -18.10 -18.00
CA ILE A 236 -9.98 -17.26 -19.14
C ILE A 236 -9.44 -17.90 -20.41
N ASP A 237 -10.33 -18.26 -21.33
CA ASP A 237 -9.94 -18.68 -22.68
C ASP A 237 -9.31 -17.50 -23.43
N PRO A 238 -8.07 -17.60 -23.93
CA PRO A 238 -7.41 -16.52 -24.66
C PRO A 238 -8.11 -16.16 -25.97
N GLU A 239 -8.85 -17.08 -26.60
CA GLU A 239 -9.54 -16.83 -27.86
C GLU A 239 -10.95 -16.26 -27.63
N ARG A 240 -11.71 -16.87 -26.70
CA ARG A 240 -13.11 -16.48 -26.43
C ARG A 240 -13.25 -15.38 -25.39
N LYS A 241 -12.22 -15.12 -24.58
CA LYS A 241 -12.17 -14.12 -23.50
C LYS A 241 -13.32 -14.27 -22.50
N GLN A 242 -13.75 -15.50 -22.29
CA GLN A 242 -14.82 -15.89 -21.37
C GLN A 242 -14.28 -16.88 -20.33
N PHE A 243 -14.96 -16.97 -19.19
CA PHE A 243 -14.66 -17.97 -18.18
C PHE A 243 -15.10 -19.36 -18.66
N ILE A 244 -14.15 -20.29 -18.70
CA ILE A 244 -14.38 -21.70 -19.02
C ILE A 244 -13.92 -22.53 -17.80
N PRO A 245 -14.67 -23.58 -17.41
CA PRO A 245 -14.30 -24.47 -16.31
C PRO A 245 -13.08 -25.34 -16.62
#